data_AF-W1YTY7-F1
#
_entry.id   AF-W1YTY7-F1
#
_cell.length_a   1.000
_cell.length_b   1.000
_cell.length_c   1.000
_cell.angle_alpha   90.00
_cell.angle_beta   90.00
_cell.angle_gamma   90.00
#
_symmetry.space_group_name_H-M   'P 1'
#
loop_
_entity.id
_entity.type
_entity.pdbx_description
1 polymer ?
#
loop_
_entity_poly.entity_id
_entity_poly.type
_entity_poly.pdbx_seq_one_letter_code
_entity_poly.pdbx_strand_id
1 'polypeptide(L)'
;VEWLPYGSGSLAGMKLGGTPRVEYTRDRLHRETVRSFGSMAGSNAAYELTSTYTPAGQLQSQHLNSLVYDRDYGWNDNGDLVR
;
A
#
# COMPACT_ATOMS: atom_id res chain seq x y z
N VAL A 1 -2.73 11.16 18.49
CA VAL A 1 -2.44 10.27 17.34
C VAL A 1 -2.12 8.90 17.88
N GLU A 2 -2.54 7.84 17.20
CA GLU A 2 -2.28 6.46 17.59
C GLU A 2 -1.66 5.72 16.39
N TRP A 3 -0.55 5.02 16.62
CA TRP A 3 0.11 4.19 15.62
C TRP A 3 -0.19 2.72 15.92
N LEU A 4 -0.66 1.98 14.91
CA LEU A 4 -1.03 0.58 15.04
C LEU A 4 0.17 -0.28 14.59
N PRO A 5 0.79 -1.06 15.48
CA PRO A 5 1.95 -1.87 15.13
C PRO A 5 1.56 -3.10 14.30
N TYR A 6 2.52 -3.60 13.54
CA TYR A 6 2.48 -4.87 12.82
C TYR A 6 3.83 -5.57 12.99
N GLY A 7 3.87 -6.64 13.78
CA GLY A 7 5.06 -7.47 13.97
C GLY A 7 6.30 -6.67 14.41
N SER A 8 7.46 -7.07 13.88
CA SER A 8 8.81 -6.60 14.26
C SER A 8 9.15 -5.18 13.76
N GLY A 9 8.38 -4.18 14.18
CA GLY A 9 8.68 -2.77 13.92
C GLY A 9 8.04 -2.17 12.67
N SER A 10 7.07 -2.85 12.05
CA SER A 10 6.25 -2.30 10.97
C SER A 10 4.91 -1.76 11.50
N LEU A 11 4.18 -1.02 10.67
CA LEU A 11 2.87 -0.44 11.03
C LEU A 11 1.73 -1.11 10.27
N ALA A 12 0.66 -1.47 10.98
CA ALA A 12 -0.63 -1.83 10.41
C ALA A 12 -1.44 -0.59 10.00
N GLY A 13 -1.18 0.58 10.60
CA GLY A 13 -1.87 1.82 10.27
C GLY A 13 -1.68 2.93 11.29
N MET A 14 -2.46 4.00 11.15
CA MET A 14 -2.53 5.10 12.11
C MET A 14 -3.92 5.71 12.17
N LYS A 15 -4.30 6.11 13.39
CA LYS A 15 -5.55 6.78 13.70
C LYS A 15 -5.30 8.17 14.29
N LEU A 16 -6.19 9.10 13.99
CA LEU A 16 -6.27 10.41 14.63
C LEU A 16 -7.63 10.53 15.32
N GLY A 17 -7.65 10.59 16.65
CA GLY A 17 -8.90 10.66 17.42
C GLY A 17 -9.83 9.48 17.14
N GLY A 18 -9.28 8.26 17.05
CA GLY A 18 -10.03 7.05 16.71
C GLY A 18 -10.37 6.89 15.22
N THR A 19 -10.22 7.92 14.40
CA THR A 19 -10.48 7.87 12.95
C THR A 19 -9.28 7.29 12.20
N PRO A 20 -9.41 6.21 11.42
CA PRO A 20 -8.35 5.71 10.54
C PRO A 20 -7.91 6.79 9.54
N ARG A 21 -6.61 6.98 9.40
CA ARG A 21 -6.03 7.89 8.39
C ARG A 21 -5.20 7.14 7.37
N VAL A 22 -4.58 6.04 7.78
CA VAL A 22 -3.90 5.10 6.91
C VAL A 22 -4.06 3.70 7.47
N GLU A 23 -4.35 2.75 6.60
CA GLU A 23 -4.45 1.31 6.90
C GLU A 23 -3.68 0.54 5.82
N TYR A 24 -2.94 -0.48 6.25
CA TYR A 24 -2.10 -1.30 5.38
C TYR A 24 -2.56 -2.76 5.43
N THR A 25 -2.90 -3.30 4.27
CA THR A 25 -3.08 -4.74 4.07
C THR A 25 -1.78 -5.32 3.53
N ARG A 26 -1.42 -6.51 4.01
CA ARG A 26 -0.20 -7.21 3.60
C ARG A 26 -0.48 -8.64 3.21
N ASP A 27 0.35 -9.16 2.31
CA ASP A 27 0.37 -10.58 1.99
C ASP A 27 1.11 -11.42 3.04
N ARG A 28 1.16 -12.73 2.82
CA ARG A 28 1.88 -13.71 3.65
C ARG A 28 3.39 -13.49 3.73
N LEU A 29 3.96 -12.68 2.83
CA LEU A 29 5.37 -12.30 2.84
C LEU A 29 5.58 -10.91 3.48
N HIS A 30 4.56 -10.37 4.14
CA HIS A 30 4.58 -9.07 4.81
C HIS A 30 4.79 -7.88 3.86
N ARG A 31 4.50 -8.04 2.57
CA ARG A 31 4.55 -6.94 1.58
C ARG A 31 3.20 -6.25 1.51
N GLU A 32 3.20 -4.93 1.39
CA GLU A 32 1.98 -4.11 1.28
C GLU A 32 1.24 -4.42 -0.03
N THR A 33 0.00 -4.90 0.05
CA THR A 33 -0.84 -5.16 -1.12
C THR A 33 -1.92 -4.10 -1.31
N VAL A 34 -2.39 -3.50 -0.22
CA VAL A 34 -3.35 -2.40 -0.26
C VAL A 34 -2.98 -1.36 0.80
N ARG A 35 -3.12 -0.08 0.43
CA ARG A 35 -3.08 1.04 1.37
C ARG A 35 -4.31 1.91 1.18
N SER A 36 -5.10 2.03 2.24
CA SER A 36 -6.29 2.89 2.27
C SER A 36 -6.00 4.15 3.07
N PHE A 37 -6.31 5.34 2.52
CA PHE A 37 -6.02 6.62 3.18
C PHE A 37 -6.98 7.74 2.79
N GLY A 38 -6.89 8.86 3.51
CA GLY A 38 -7.73 10.04 3.27
C GLY A 38 -9.16 9.92 3.80
N SER A 39 -9.45 8.92 4.65
CA SER A 39 -10.74 8.79 5.33
C SER A 39 -10.99 9.95 6.32
N MET A 40 -12.25 10.37 6.41
CA MET A 40 -12.79 11.24 7.45
C MET A 40 -13.60 10.41 8.47
N ALA A 41 -13.90 11.01 9.62
CA ALA A 41 -14.64 10.30 10.67
C ALA A 41 -15.99 9.80 10.12
N GLY A 42 -16.19 8.48 10.14
CA GLY A 42 -17.41 7.84 9.65
C GLY A 42 -17.50 7.67 8.13
N SER A 43 -16.42 7.90 7.37
CA SER A 43 -16.40 7.70 5.91
C SER A 43 -15.51 6.54 5.48
N ASN A 44 -15.81 5.97 4.32
CA ASN A 44 -14.88 5.11 3.60
C ASN A 44 -13.59 5.87 3.25
N ALA A 45 -12.53 5.13 2.90
CA ALA A 45 -11.28 5.72 2.42
C ALA A 45 -11.50 6.47 1.10
N ALA A 46 -10.92 7.66 0.98
CA ALA A 46 -10.97 8.45 -0.23
C ALA A 46 -10.03 7.89 -1.31
N TYR A 47 -8.98 7.19 -0.88
CA TYR A 47 -7.95 6.63 -1.74
C TYR A 47 -7.62 5.20 -1.31
N GLU A 48 -7.49 4.34 -2.30
CA GLU A 48 -7.01 2.97 -2.15
C GLU A 48 -5.93 2.72 -3.18
N LEU A 49 -4.70 2.47 -2.72
CA LEU A 49 -3.56 2.10 -3.54
C LEU A 49 -3.40 0.59 -3.49
N THR A 50 -3.61 -0.09 -4.61
CA THR A 50 -3.34 -1.52 -4.74
C THR A 50 -1.95 -1.72 -5.32
N SER A 51 -1.13 -2.53 -4.66
CA SER A 51 0.20 -2.90 -5.13
C SER A 51 0.23 -4.38 -5.52
N THR A 52 0.77 -4.68 -6.69
CA THR A 52 1.01 -6.06 -7.14
C THR A 52 2.51 -6.32 -7.25
N TYR A 53 2.91 -7.59 -7.13
CA TYR A 53 4.30 -7.99 -7.16
C TYR A 53 4.52 -9.13 -8.15
N THR A 54 5.68 -9.10 -8.80
CA THR A 54 6.14 -10.21 -9.62
C THR A 54 6.39 -11.47 -8.76
N PRO A 55 6.47 -12.67 -9.36
CA PRO A 55 6.86 -13.87 -8.63
C PRO A 55 8.24 -13.77 -7.96
N ALA A 56 9.17 -13.01 -8.56
CA ALA A 56 10.48 -12.71 -7.98
C ALA A 56 10.43 -11.70 -6.82
N GLY A 57 9.26 -11.12 -6.56
CA GLY A 57 8.98 -10.24 -5.43
C GLY A 57 9.24 -8.76 -5.68
N GLN A 58 9.49 -8.36 -6.92
CA GLN A 58 9.62 -6.97 -7.31
C GLN A 58 8.24 -6.33 -7.46
N LEU A 59 8.13 -5.04 -7.17
CA LEU A 59 6.89 -4.29 -7.36
C LEU A 59 6.54 -4.27 -8.85
N GLN A 60 5.35 -4.74 -9.21
CA GLN A 60 4.90 -4.86 -10.60
C GLN A 60 3.96 -3.74 -11.00
N SER A 61 3.00 -3.40 -10.14
CA SER A 61 2.13 -2.25 -10.37
C SER A 61 1.69 -1.59 -9.09
N GLN A 62 1.35 -0.32 -9.19
CA GLN A 62 0.63 0.45 -8.19
C GLN A 62 -0.53 1.17 -8.86
N HIS A 63 -1.74 0.77 -8.53
CA HIS A 63 -2.95 1.37 -9.07
C HIS A 63 -3.69 2.09 -7.98
N LEU A 64 -3.96 3.38 -8.21
CA LEU A 64 -4.81 4.18 -7.36
C LEU A 64 -6.23 4.08 -7.92
N ASN A 65 -7.24 4.51 -7.16
CA ASN A 65 -8.59 4.72 -7.69
C ASN A 65 -8.70 5.84 -8.77
N SER A 66 -7.59 6.16 -9.44
CA SER A 66 -7.47 7.07 -10.57
C SER A 66 -6.34 6.62 -11.49
N LEU A 67 -6.70 6.27 -12.74
CA LEU A 67 -5.78 5.72 -13.74
C LEU A 67 -4.59 6.63 -14.08
N VAL A 68 -4.69 7.94 -13.85
CA VAL A 68 -3.60 8.89 -14.16
C VAL A 68 -2.40 8.74 -13.24
N TYR A 69 -2.58 8.08 -12.09
CA TYR A 69 -1.52 7.80 -11.13
C TYR A 69 -1.07 6.34 -11.15
N ASP A 70 -1.61 5.53 -12.06
CA ASP A 70 -1.19 4.14 -12.19
C ASP A 70 0.27 4.08 -12.62
N ARG A 71 1.02 3.20 -11.96
CA ARG A 71 2.43 2.95 -12.23
C ARG A 71 2.60 1.48 -12.48
N ASP A 72 3.00 1.12 -13.69
CA ASP A 72 3.41 -0.23 -14.03
C ASP A 72 4.93 -0.25 -14.18
N TYR A 73 5.55 -1.24 -13.55
CA TYR A 73 7.00 -1.35 -13.44
C TYR A 73 7.53 -2.51 -14.27
N GLY A 74 8.52 -2.22 -15.10
CA GLY A 74 9.26 -3.21 -15.88
C GLY A 74 10.61 -3.50 -15.25
N TRP A 75 10.98 -4.78 -15.17
CA TRP A 75 12.29 -5.23 -14.66
C TRP A 75 13.01 -6.03 -15.72
N ASN A 76 14.33 -5.85 -15.87
CA ASN A 76 15.15 -6.71 -16.72
C ASN A 76 15.59 -7.98 -15.96
N ASP A 77 16.25 -8.90 -16.65
CA ASP A 77 16.72 -10.17 -16.06
C ASP A 77 17.79 -9.99 -14.97
N ASN A 78 18.52 -8.86 -14.98
CA ASN A 78 19.48 -8.51 -13.93
C ASN A 78 18.79 -7.96 -12.68
N GLY A 79 17.49 -7.69 -12.74
CA GLY A 79 16.70 -7.12 -11.66
C GLY A 79 16.68 -5.59 -11.64
N ASP A 80 17.17 -4.91 -12.68
CA ASP A 80 17.13 -3.46 -12.79
C ASP A 80 15.75 -2.98 -13.24
N LEU A 81 15.29 -1.84 -12.69
CA LEU A 81 14.07 -1.19 -13.13
C LEU A 81 14.30 -0.51 -14.49
N VAL A 82 13.46 -0.84 -15.47
CA VAL A 82 13.57 -0.34 -16.86
C VAL A 82 12.36 0.44 -17.36
N ARG A 83 11.23 0.41 -16.63
CA ARG A 83 10.01 1.15 -16.98
C ARG A 83 9.22 1.48 -15.74
#